data_AF-A0A1G2F1C1-F1
#
_entry.id   AF-A0A1G2F1C1-F1
#
_cell.length_a   1.000
_cell.length_b   1.000
_cell.length_c   1.000
_cell.angle_alpha   90.00
_cell.angle_beta   90.00
_cell.angle_gamma   90.00
#
_symmetry.space_group_name_H-M   'P 1'
#
loop_
_entity.id
_entity.type
_entity.pdbx_description
1 polymer ?
#
loop_
_entity_poly.entity_id
_entity_poly.type
_entity_poly.pdbx_seq_one_letter_code
_entity_poly.pdbx_strand_id
1 'polypeptide(L)'
;MVFKNRDDERSPRKMYKGDWKCSQCGAEITELPFEPSGDLPLYCLNCHRERVNQRRGGFQRKMYQGNWKCAGCGADITELPFEPKEGQEIFCRECYRSRRES
;
A
#
# COMPACT_ATOMS: atom_id res chain seq x y z
N MET A 1 -20.95 7.41 -29.02
CA MET A 1 -20.52 6.52 -27.92
C MET A 1 -20.68 7.28 -26.62
N VAL A 2 -21.60 6.87 -25.75
CA VAL A 2 -21.85 7.51 -24.45
C VAL A 2 -21.21 6.63 -23.38
N PHE A 3 -20.14 7.12 -22.76
CA PHE A 3 -19.47 6.45 -21.66
C PHE A 3 -20.36 6.53 -20.42
N LYS A 4 -21.09 5.45 -20.10
CA LYS A 4 -21.84 5.35 -18.85
C LYS A 4 -20.84 5.05 -17.73
N ASN A 5 -20.65 6.04 -16.84
CA ASN A 5 -19.89 5.89 -15.61
C ASN A 5 -20.51 4.78 -14.76
N ARG A 6 -19.70 3.77 -14.45
CA ARG A 6 -20.07 2.50 -13.82
C ARG A 6 -20.07 2.62 -12.29
N ASP A 7 -20.48 3.79 -11.79
CA ASP A 7 -20.38 4.18 -10.38
C ASP A 7 -21.73 4.16 -9.64
N ASP A 8 -22.83 3.95 -10.37
CA ASP A 8 -24.20 4.10 -9.85
C ASP A 8 -24.79 2.80 -9.24
N GLU A 9 -24.17 1.64 -9.48
CA GLU A 9 -24.63 0.34 -8.92
C GLU A 9 -24.06 0.05 -7.52
N ARG A 10 -23.25 0.97 -6.96
CA ARG A 10 -22.71 0.84 -5.62
C ARG A 10 -23.74 1.36 -4.64
N SER A 11 -24.40 0.45 -3.91
CA SER A 11 -25.35 0.74 -2.82
C SER A 11 -24.99 2.06 -2.08
N PRO A 12 -25.98 2.95 -1.83
CA PRO A 12 -25.70 4.28 -1.27
C PRO A 12 -24.87 4.12 0.00
N ARG A 13 -23.72 4.82 0.06
CA ARG A 13 -22.82 4.76 1.21
C ARG A 13 -23.58 5.16 2.48
N LYS A 14 -23.96 4.18 3.29
CA LYS A 14 -24.61 4.42 4.57
C LYS A 14 -23.62 5.10 5.52
N MET A 15 -23.94 6.31 5.94
CA MET A 15 -23.23 7.00 7.00
C MET A 15 -23.90 6.67 8.34
N TYR A 16 -23.10 6.31 9.32
CA TYR A 16 -23.50 6.08 10.69
C TYR A 16 -23.24 7.36 11.49
N LYS A 17 -24.28 7.89 12.14
CA LYS A 17 -24.16 9.05 13.02
C LYS A 17 -24.25 8.63 14.47
N GLY A 18 -23.42 9.21 15.32
CA GLY A 18 -23.36 8.88 16.75
C GLY A 18 -22.25 9.66 17.44
N ASP A 19 -22.09 9.47 18.74
CA ASP A 19 -21.16 10.23 19.57
C ASP A 19 -19.99 9.34 19.98
N TRP A 20 -18.98 9.22 19.12
CA TRP A 20 -17.77 8.41 19.39
C TRP A 20 -16.56 9.28 19.73
N LYS A 21 -15.59 8.69 20.44
CA LYS A 21 -14.34 9.38 20.79
C LYS A 21 -13.17 8.77 20.04
N CYS A 22 -12.35 9.64 19.45
CA CYS A 22 -11.09 9.22 18.84
C CYS A 22 -10.14 8.67 19.89
N SER A 23 -9.68 7.43 19.73
CA SER A 23 -8.74 6.79 20.67
C SER A 23 -7.34 7.44 20.68
N GLN A 24 -7.01 8.28 19.69
CA GLN A 24 -5.70 8.93 19.58
C GLN A 24 -5.69 10.38 20.11
N CYS A 25 -6.72 11.17 19.80
CA CYS A 25 -6.75 12.61 20.15
C CYS A 25 -7.94 13.01 21.03
N GLY A 26 -8.85 12.09 21.35
CA GLY A 26 -10.05 12.38 22.14
C GLY A 26 -11.13 13.20 21.43
N ALA A 27 -10.92 13.58 20.16
CA ALA A 27 -11.90 14.33 19.38
C ALA A 27 -13.20 13.54 19.20
N GLU A 28 -14.32 14.27 19.21
CA GLU A 28 -15.66 13.74 18.97
C GLU A 28 -15.84 13.42 17.48
N ILE A 29 -16.32 12.22 17.19
CA ILE A 29 -16.59 11.71 15.86
C ILE A 29 -18.09 11.56 15.75
N THR A 30 -18.71 12.36 14.87
CA THR A 30 -20.16 12.44 14.69
C THR A 30 -20.68 11.61 13.53
N GLU A 31 -19.80 11.26 12.58
CA GLU A 31 -20.14 10.54 11.37
C GLU A 31 -19.04 9.55 10.97
N LEU A 32 -19.43 8.31 10.66
CA LEU A 32 -18.54 7.25 10.20
C LEU A 32 -19.14 6.54 8.97
N PRO A 33 -18.33 6.17 7.97
CA PRO A 33 -18.79 5.43 6.80
C PRO A 33 -18.92 3.91 7.06
N PHE A 34 -18.75 3.48 8.32
CA PHE A 34 -18.82 2.10 8.77
C PHE A 34 -19.49 2.04 10.14
N GLU A 35 -20.04 0.88 10.49
CA GLU A 35 -20.60 0.62 11.81
C GLU A 35 -19.45 0.42 12.82
N PRO A 36 -19.36 1.23 13.89
CA PRO A 36 -18.30 1.08 14.87
C PRO A 36 -18.54 -0.15 15.74
N SER A 37 -17.65 -1.14 15.63
CA SER A 37 -17.60 -2.27 16.55
C SER A 37 -16.86 -1.85 17.82
N GLY A 38 -17.40 -2.19 19.00
CA GLY A 38 -16.83 -1.82 20.30
C GLY A 38 -15.43 -2.38 20.57
N ASP A 39 -14.98 -3.34 19.78
CA ASP A 39 -13.66 -3.98 19.88
C ASP A 39 -12.54 -3.21 19.16
N LEU A 40 -12.86 -2.30 18.23
CA LEU A 40 -11.86 -1.60 17.43
C LEU A 40 -11.67 -0.14 17.88
N PRO A 41 -10.41 0.35 17.97
CA PRO A 41 -10.16 1.75 18.29
C PRO A 41 -10.62 2.65 17.13
N LEU A 42 -11.47 3.61 17.44
CA LEU A 42 -12.00 4.57 16.47
C LEU A 42 -11.05 5.75 16.32
N TYR A 43 -10.86 6.20 15.08
CA TYR A 43 -9.99 7.33 14.76
C TYR A 43 -10.74 8.36 13.95
N CYS A 44 -10.56 9.63 14.29
CA CYS A 44 -11.13 10.72 13.51
C CYS A 44 -10.44 10.81 12.14
N LEU A 45 -11.09 11.50 11.19
CA LEU A 45 -10.59 11.65 9.82
C LEU A 45 -9.13 12.15 9.78
N ASN A 46 -8.76 13.06 10.68
CA ASN A 46 -7.41 13.62 10.76
C ASN A 46 -6.39 12.58 11.23
N CYS A 47 -6.62 11.89 12.35
CA CYS A 47 -5.73 10.84 12.84
C CYS A 47 -5.62 9.66 11.86
N HIS A 48 -6.74 9.30 11.21
CA HIS A 48 -6.74 8.29 10.17
C HIS A 48 -5.92 8.75 8.95
N ARG A 49 -6.11 9.99 8.48
CA ARG A 49 -5.33 10.57 7.38
C ARG A 49 -3.85 10.62 7.71
N GLU A 50 -3.49 11.03 8.91
CA GLU A 50 -2.09 11.08 9.37
C GLU A 50 -1.47 9.68 9.37
N ARG A 51 -2.14 8.67 9.96
CA ARG A 51 -1.68 7.28 9.91
C ARG A 51 -1.55 6.75 8.49
N VAL A 52 -2.53 7.03 7.63
CA VAL A 52 -2.48 6.64 6.23
C VAL A 52 -1.35 7.35 5.52
N ASN A 53 -1.10 8.63 5.81
CA ASN A 53 -0.01 9.39 5.23
C ASN A 53 1.35 8.85 5.67
N GLN A 54 1.51 8.49 6.95
CA GLN A 54 2.69 7.80 7.47
C GLN A 54 2.90 6.45 6.79
N ARG A 55 1.83 5.69 6.50
CA ARG A 55 1.89 4.43 5.74
C ARG A 55 2.11 4.62 4.23
N ARG A 56 1.63 5.73 3.66
CA ARG A 56 1.82 6.13 2.26
C ARG A 56 3.18 6.78 2.02
N GLY A 57 3.88 7.19 3.08
CA GLY A 57 5.28 7.58 3.10
C GLY A 57 6.24 6.42 2.86
N GLY A 58 5.89 5.54 1.91
CA GLY A 58 6.68 4.42 1.45
C GLY A 58 6.90 3.36 2.52
N PHE A 59 6.54 2.11 2.21
CA PHE A 59 7.54 1.08 2.46
C PHE A 59 8.82 1.63 1.86
N GLN A 60 9.76 2.14 2.67
CA GLN A 60 11.01 2.67 2.17
C GLN A 60 11.64 1.48 1.45
N ARG A 61 11.48 1.45 0.11
CA ARG A 61 12.08 0.45 -0.74
C ARG A 61 13.56 0.74 -0.61
N LYS A 62 14.19 0.16 0.41
CA LYS A 62 15.63 0.23 0.59
C LYS A 62 16.20 -0.33 -0.70
N MET A 63 16.77 0.56 -1.49
CA MET A 63 17.54 0.19 -2.67
C MET A 63 18.89 -0.28 -2.13
N TYR A 64 19.21 -1.53 -2.41
CA TYR A 64 20.50 -2.09 -2.10
C TYR A 64 21.40 -1.77 -3.29
N GLN A 65 22.49 -1.06 -3.03
CA GLN A 65 23.53 -0.78 -4.03
C GLN A 65 24.66 -1.79 -3.87
N GLY A 66 25.15 -2.33 -4.99
CA GLY A 66 26.17 -3.37 -4.99
C GLY A 66 26.71 -3.64 -6.39
N ASN A 67 27.45 -4.73 -6.56
CA ASN A 67 27.90 -5.20 -7.87
C ASN A 67 27.55 -6.68 -7.99
N TRP A 68 26.38 -6.97 -8.58
CA TRP A 68 25.89 -8.34 -8.77
C TRP A 68 25.88 -8.70 -10.24
N LYS A 69 26.04 -9.98 -10.56
CA LYS A 69 25.97 -10.48 -11.93
C LYS A 69 24.63 -11.15 -12.21
N CYS A 70 24.01 -10.80 -13.32
CA CYS A 70 22.80 -11.44 -13.81
C CYS A 70 23.10 -12.90 -14.21
N ALA A 71 22.35 -13.87 -13.67
CA ALA A 71 22.50 -15.29 -14.01
C ALA A 71 22.09 -15.61 -15.47
N GLY A 72 21.22 -14.78 -16.09
CA GLY A 72 20.72 -15.01 -17.45
C GLY A 72 21.58 -14.40 -18.56
N CYS A 73 22.14 -13.20 -18.35
CA CYS A 73 22.86 -12.47 -19.39
C CYS A 73 24.27 -11.99 -18.99
N GLY A 74 24.69 -12.20 -17.74
CA GLY A 74 25.99 -11.76 -17.23
C GLY A 74 26.11 -10.25 -16.99
N ALA A 75 25.07 -9.44 -17.24
CA ALA A 75 25.09 -8.00 -17.02
C ALA A 75 25.27 -7.63 -15.54
N ASP A 76 25.99 -6.54 -15.30
CA ASP A 76 26.23 -6.00 -13.95
C ASP A 76 25.02 -5.21 -13.45
N ILE A 77 24.52 -5.56 -12.28
CA ILE A 77 23.38 -4.93 -11.61
C ILE A 77 23.91 -4.16 -10.42
N THR A 78 23.65 -2.85 -10.41
CA THR A 78 24.17 -1.93 -9.40
C THR A 78 23.15 -1.55 -8.32
N GLU A 79 21.86 -1.77 -8.58
CA GLU A 79 20.78 -1.41 -7.67
C GLU A 79 19.67 -2.46 -7.68
N LEU A 80 19.30 -2.95 -6.50
CA LEU A 80 18.21 -3.92 -6.31
C LEU A 80 17.18 -3.41 -5.29
N PRO A 81 15.87 -3.54 -5.57
CA PRO A 81 14.83 -3.17 -4.62
C PRO A 81 14.60 -4.22 -3.52
N PHE A 82 15.44 -5.26 -3.46
CA PHE A 82 15.39 -6.37 -2.50
C PHE A 82 16.80 -6.71 -2.01
N GLU A 83 16.88 -7.27 -0.81
CA GLU A 83 18.15 -7.72 -0.22
C GLU A 83 18.61 -9.02 -0.93
N PRO A 84 19.80 -9.04 -1.54
CA PRO A 84 20.34 -10.24 -2.18
C PRO A 84 20.72 -11.27 -1.11
N LYS A 85 20.17 -12.48 -1.21
CA LYS A 85 20.49 -13.58 -0.31
C LYS A 85 21.65 -14.42 -0.86
N GLU A 86 22.49 -14.95 0.02
CA GLU A 86 23.53 -15.91 -0.35
C GLU A 86 22.87 -17.17 -0.98
N GLY A 87 23.26 -17.49 -2.22
CA GLY A 87 22.69 -18.61 -2.99
C GLY A 87 21.47 -18.27 -3.87
N GLN A 88 20.99 -17.02 -3.90
CA GLN A 88 19.92 -16.60 -4.80
C GLN A 88 20.46 -16.13 -6.16
N GLU A 89 19.93 -16.70 -7.25
CA GLU A 89 20.20 -16.24 -8.61
C GLU A 89 19.57 -14.86 -8.85
N ILE A 90 20.41 -13.86 -9.11
CA ILE A 90 19.98 -12.49 -9.38
C ILE A 90 19.75 -12.34 -10.88
N PHE A 91 18.60 -11.80 -11.26
CA PHE A 91 18.25 -11.54 -12.66
C PHE A 91 18.05 -10.04 -12.88
N CYS A 92 18.51 -9.53 -14.01
CA CYS A 92 18.21 -8.16 -14.42
C CYS A 92 16.71 -8.01 -14.73
N ARG A 93 16.24 -6.76 -14.80
CA ARG A 93 14.82 -6.46 -15.05
C ARG A 93 14.27 -7.12 -16.32
N GLU A 94 15.11 -7.24 -17.34
CA GLU A 94 14.77 -7.84 -18.63
C GLU A 94 14.66 -9.36 -18.52
N CYS A 95 15.70 -10.06 -18.04
CA CYS A 95 15.66 -11.50 -17.83
C CYS A 95 14.52 -11.92 -16.88
N TYR A 96 14.28 -11.13 -15.82
CA TYR A 96 13.19 -11.40 -14.89
C TYR A 96 11.81 -11.15 -15.52
N ARG A 97 11.66 -10.21 -16.46
CA ARG A 97 10.42 -10.07 -17.24
C ARG A 97 10.23 -11.27 -18.17
N SER A 98 11.23 -11.61 -18.98
CA SER A 98 11.16 -12.72 -19.93
C SER A 98 10.82 -14.05 -19.24
N ARG A 99 11.42 -14.35 -18.08
CA ARG A 99 11.13 -15.57 -17.30
C ARG A 99 9.71 -15.60 -16.74
N ARG A 100 9.12 -14.45 -16.43
CA ARG A 100 7.77 -14.36 -15.85
C ARG A 100 6.65 -14.45 -16.88
N GLU A 101 6.97 -14.16 -18.14
CA GLU A 101 6.02 -14.22 -19.25
C GLU A 101 6.11 -15.54 -20.04
N SER A 102 6.88 -16.52 -19.56
CA SER A 102 6.96 -17.89 -20.11
C SER A 102 6.23 -18.90 -19.23
#